data_AF-A0A139PHH9-F1
#
_entry.id   AF-A0A139PHH9-F1
#
_cell.length_a   1.000
_cell.length_b   1.000
_cell.length_c   1.000
_cell.angle_alpha   90.00
_cell.angle_beta   90.00
_cell.angle_gamma   90.00
#
_symmetry.space_group_name_H-M   'P 1'
#
loop_
_entity.id
_entity.type
_entity.pdbx_description
1 polymer ?
#
loop_
_entity_poly.entity_id
_entity_poly.type
_entity_poly.pdbx_seq_one_letter_code
_entity_poly.pdbx_strand_id
1 'polypeptide(L)'
;MKDVQALKGKDYQIYDIQLSNQNGAVHQFSPTVVTMPVDPKKEVESVVGIGEDGKVETYQFSLNEDKSKVTFTTNHFSSYGVVYKTAAKVEEKTESKKLPSTGQTISMVGIIGGVLISALGFAFYVEKHKQNKA
;
A
#
# COMPACT_ATOMS: atom_id res chain seq x y z
N MET A 1 -20.11 -12.94 -1.28
CA MET A 1 -19.20 -12.05 -0.50
C MET A 1 -19.91 -10.70 -0.38
N LYS A 2 -19.78 -9.99 0.74
CA LYS A 2 -20.35 -8.63 0.81
C LYS A 2 -19.61 -7.77 -0.21
N ASP A 3 -20.32 -7.25 -1.20
CA ASP A 3 -19.75 -6.32 -2.17
C ASP A 3 -19.41 -5.02 -1.43
N VAL A 4 -18.13 -4.77 -1.20
CA VAL A 4 -17.66 -3.52 -0.61
C VAL A 4 -17.65 -2.50 -1.72
N GLN A 5 -18.68 -1.65 -1.79
CA GLN A 5 -18.83 -0.68 -2.89
C GLN A 5 -17.58 0.19 -3.08
N ALA A 6 -16.90 0.54 -1.98
CA ALA A 6 -15.66 1.32 -2.00
C ALA A 6 -14.49 0.61 -2.71
N LEU A 7 -14.54 -0.71 -2.89
CA LEU A 7 -13.52 -1.53 -3.57
C LEU A 7 -13.98 -2.01 -4.95
N LYS A 8 -15.10 -1.53 -5.46
CA LYS A 8 -15.62 -1.93 -6.77
C LYS A 8 -14.61 -1.66 -7.89
N GLY A 9 -14.34 -2.68 -8.70
CA GLY A 9 -13.40 -2.57 -9.83
C GLY A 9 -11.93 -2.63 -9.44
N LYS A 10 -11.61 -2.85 -8.15
CA LYS A 10 -10.25 -3.12 -7.68
C LYS A 10 -9.98 -4.62 -7.65
N ASP A 11 -8.70 -4.98 -7.76
CA ASP A 11 -8.21 -6.32 -7.44
C ASP A 11 -7.89 -6.37 -5.94
N TYR A 12 -8.58 -7.22 -5.17
CA TYR A 12 -8.40 -7.26 -3.73
C TYR A 12 -8.66 -8.64 -3.12
N GLN A 13 -8.07 -8.88 -1.95
CA GLN A 13 -8.32 -10.04 -1.09
C GLN A 13 -8.86 -9.56 0.26
N ILE A 14 -9.94 -10.18 0.76
CA ILE A 14 -10.52 -9.87 2.08
C ILE A 14 -10.19 -10.99 3.07
N TYR A 15 -9.89 -10.59 4.30
CA TYR A 15 -9.73 -11.43 5.48
C TYR A 15 -10.70 -10.97 6.57
N ASP A 16 -11.41 -11.90 7.19
CA ASP A 16 -12.20 -11.63 8.39
C ASP A 16 -11.36 -11.99 9.62
N ILE A 17 -11.09 -11.02 10.48
CA ILE A 17 -10.23 -11.22 11.65
C ILE A 17 -11.11 -11.24 12.89
N GLN A 18 -11.11 -12.38 13.59
CA GLN A 18 -11.85 -12.57 14.84
C GLN A 18 -10.87 -12.96 15.95
N LEU A 19 -11.03 -12.37 17.14
CA LEU A 19 -10.28 -12.79 18.33
C LEU A 19 -11.20 -13.55 19.27
N SER A 20 -10.73 -14.71 19.69
CA SER A 20 -11.37 -15.50 20.73
C SER A 20 -10.35 -16.05 21.71
N ASN A 21 -10.81 -16.36 22.92
CA ASN A 21 -10.07 -17.12 23.92
C ASN A 21 -10.90 -18.34 24.36
N GLN A 22 -10.46 -19.05 25.39
CA GLN A 22 -11.17 -20.22 25.92
C GLN A 22 -12.62 -19.94 26.38
N ASN A 23 -12.96 -18.66 26.61
CA ASN A 23 -14.27 -18.20 27.05
C ASN A 23 -15.12 -17.61 25.90
N GLY A 24 -14.66 -17.65 24.66
CA GLY A 24 -15.36 -17.12 23.48
C GLY A 24 -14.76 -15.83 22.92
N ALA A 25 -15.59 -15.01 22.28
CA ALA A 25 -15.15 -13.82 21.54
C ALA A 25 -14.64 -12.70 22.47
N VAL A 26 -13.51 -12.10 22.12
CA VAL A 26 -12.86 -11.04 22.90
C VAL A 26 -13.04 -9.69 22.18
N HIS A 27 -13.58 -8.70 22.90
CA HIS A 27 -13.94 -7.40 22.33
C HIS A 27 -13.03 -6.24 22.77
N GLN A 28 -12.22 -6.43 23.82
CA GLN A 28 -11.28 -5.42 24.32
C GLN A 28 -9.85 -5.91 24.17
N PHE A 29 -9.03 -5.12 23.49
CA PHE A 29 -7.62 -5.43 23.23
C PHE A 29 -6.82 -4.16 23.01
N SER A 30 -5.51 -4.25 23.29
CA SER A 30 -4.54 -3.21 22.97
C SER A 30 -4.29 -3.14 21.45
N PRO A 31 -3.76 -2.02 20.92
CA PRO A 31 -3.26 -1.98 19.54
C PRO A 31 -2.44 -3.22 19.22
N THR A 32 -2.85 -3.95 18.19
CA THR A 32 -2.32 -5.27 17.86
C THR A 32 -1.73 -5.25 16.46
N VAL A 33 -0.56 -5.87 16.32
CA VAL A 33 0.09 -6.07 15.02
C VAL A 33 -0.52 -7.29 14.36
N VAL A 34 -1.05 -7.09 13.15
CA VAL A 34 -1.63 -8.13 12.31
C VAL A 34 -0.70 -8.38 11.13
N THR A 35 -0.45 -9.65 10.81
CA THR A 35 0.28 -10.06 9.62
C THR A 35 -0.62 -10.91 8.73
N MET A 36 -0.91 -10.44 7.52
CA MET A 36 -1.74 -11.15 6.54
C MET A 36 -0.88 -11.65 5.37
N PRO A 37 -1.13 -12.86 4.85
CA PRO A 37 -0.47 -13.32 3.63
C PRO A 37 -0.98 -12.52 2.42
N VAL A 38 -0.11 -12.31 1.44
CA VAL A 38 -0.43 -11.66 0.17
C VAL A 38 0.21 -12.42 -1.00
N ASP A 39 -0.27 -12.18 -2.21
CA ASP A 39 0.36 -12.72 -3.42
C ASP A 39 1.66 -11.95 -3.71
N PRO A 40 2.85 -12.56 -3.59
CA PRO A 40 4.13 -11.87 -3.83
C PRO A 40 4.32 -11.46 -5.30
N LYS A 41 3.49 -11.96 -6.22
CA LYS A 41 3.51 -11.58 -7.63
C LYS A 41 2.70 -10.31 -7.91
N LYS A 42 1.90 -9.84 -6.95
CA LYS A 42 1.09 -8.63 -7.07
C LYS A 42 1.66 -7.54 -6.17
N GLU A 43 1.66 -6.30 -6.66
CA GLU A 43 2.08 -5.16 -5.86
C GLU A 43 0.91 -4.69 -4.98
N VAL A 44 1.12 -4.61 -3.67
CA VAL A 44 0.10 -4.10 -2.73
C VAL A 44 -0.01 -2.58 -2.89
N GLU A 45 -1.22 -2.10 -3.20
CA GLU A 45 -1.59 -0.68 -3.27
C GLU A 45 -1.94 -0.14 -1.88
N SER A 46 -2.78 -0.86 -1.13
CA SER A 46 -3.23 -0.44 0.20
C SER A 46 -3.72 -1.60 1.06
N VAL A 47 -3.73 -1.38 2.38
CA VAL A 47 -4.49 -2.19 3.34
C VAL A 47 -5.65 -1.36 3.85
N VAL A 48 -6.85 -1.93 3.85
CA VAL A 48 -8.07 -1.26 4.31
C VAL A 48 -8.81 -2.07 5.37
N GLY A 49 -9.37 -1.41 6.38
CA GLY A 49 -10.41 -1.99 7.25
C GLY A 49 -11.79 -1.65 6.69
N ILE A 50 -12.73 -2.59 6.77
CA ILE A 50 -14.08 -2.49 6.18
C ILE A 50 -15.09 -2.55 7.33
N GLY A 51 -15.64 -1.40 7.70
CA GLY A 51 -16.67 -1.33 8.73
C GLY A 51 -17.96 -2.07 8.34
N GLU A 52 -18.80 -2.36 9.32
CA GLU A 52 -20.10 -3.02 9.10
C GLU A 52 -21.03 -2.22 8.17
N ASP A 53 -20.87 -0.89 8.14
CA ASP A 53 -21.58 0.03 7.25
C ASP A 53 -20.98 0.10 5.83
N GLY A 54 -19.93 -0.68 5.56
CA GLY A 54 -19.23 -0.72 4.28
C GLY A 54 -18.24 0.43 4.05
N LYS A 55 -18.03 1.32 5.03
CA LYS A 55 -16.98 2.33 4.94
C LYS A 55 -15.61 1.69 5.06
N VAL A 56 -14.64 2.28 4.35
CA VAL A 56 -13.25 1.82 4.35
C VAL A 56 -12.35 2.82 5.06
N GLU A 57 -11.43 2.29 5.86
CA GLU A 57 -10.34 3.03 6.51
C GLU A 57 -9.00 2.49 5.99
N THR A 58 -8.07 3.37 5.62
CA THR A 58 -6.76 2.95 5.09
C THR A 58 -5.73 2.86 6.22
N TYR A 59 -4.92 1.80 6.19
CA TYR A 59 -3.89 1.53 7.19
C TYR A 59 -2.50 1.73 6.60
N GLN A 60 -1.58 2.26 7.43
CA GLN A 60 -0.16 2.15 7.14
C GLN A 60 0.26 0.68 7.29
N PHE A 61 1.07 0.22 6.36
CA PHE A 61 1.53 -1.16 6.34
C PHE A 61 3.01 -1.26 5.96
N SER A 62 3.62 -2.38 6.33
CA SER A 62 4.92 -2.82 5.84
C SER A 62 4.79 -4.15 5.11
N LEU A 63 5.66 -4.37 4.13
CA LEU A 63 5.86 -5.68 3.52
C LEU A 63 7.10 -6.33 4.11
N ASN A 64 7.09 -7.65 4.24
CA ASN A 64 8.31 -8.39 4.52
C ASN A 64 9.23 -8.44 3.28
N GLU A 65 10.46 -8.92 3.45
CA GLU A 65 11.51 -8.87 2.40
C GLU A 65 11.10 -9.53 1.08
N ASP A 66 10.44 -10.69 1.14
CA ASP A 66 9.97 -11.43 -0.04
C ASP A 66 8.60 -10.96 -0.56
N LYS A 67 8.02 -9.92 0.06
CA LYS A 67 6.71 -9.32 -0.26
C LYS A 67 5.54 -10.30 -0.18
N SER A 68 5.66 -11.42 0.52
CA SER A 68 4.58 -12.41 0.70
C SER A 68 3.66 -12.12 1.89
N LYS A 69 4.00 -11.14 2.73
CA LYS A 69 3.24 -10.78 3.93
C LYS A 69 3.14 -9.27 4.09
N VAL A 70 1.94 -8.81 4.43
CA VAL A 70 1.68 -7.43 4.83
C VAL A 70 1.48 -7.36 6.35
N THR A 71 2.04 -6.35 7.00
CA THR A 71 1.92 -6.13 8.44
C THR A 71 1.38 -4.73 8.71
N PHE A 72 0.39 -4.62 9.60
CA PHE A 72 -0.21 -3.35 10.00
C PHE A 72 -0.69 -3.42 11.46
N THR A 73 -0.94 -2.26 12.06
CA THR A 73 -1.45 -2.16 13.45
C THR A 73 -2.91 -1.72 13.42
N THR A 74 -3.77 -2.40 14.18
CA THR A 74 -5.18 -2.04 14.32
C THR A 74 -5.66 -2.12 15.77
N ASN A 75 -6.78 -1.45 16.05
CA ASN A 75 -7.42 -1.34 17.36
C ASN A 75 -8.86 -1.87 17.40
N HIS A 76 -9.38 -2.41 16.29
CA HIS A 76 -10.69 -3.05 16.22
C HIS A 76 -10.61 -4.32 15.37
N PHE A 77 -11.57 -5.23 15.53
CA PHE A 77 -11.67 -6.43 14.71
C PHE A 77 -12.71 -6.17 13.65
N SER A 78 -12.36 -6.52 12.42
CA SER A 78 -13.11 -6.13 11.24
C SER A 78 -12.75 -7.06 10.10
N SER A 79 -13.43 -6.87 8.98
CA SER A 79 -12.94 -7.38 7.71
C SER A 79 -11.84 -6.44 7.19
N TYR A 80 -10.71 -7.01 6.77
CA TYR A 80 -9.60 -6.26 6.20
C TYR A 80 -9.36 -6.66 4.75
N GLY A 81 -9.14 -5.68 3.90
CA GLY A 81 -8.81 -5.85 2.48
C GLY A 81 -7.35 -5.54 2.20
N VAL A 82 -6.69 -6.39 1.40
CA VAL A 82 -5.45 -6.07 0.70
C VAL A 82 -5.81 -5.72 -0.73
N VAL A 83 -5.59 -4.48 -1.13
CA VAL A 83 -5.85 -4.00 -2.49
C VAL A 83 -4.55 -4.07 -3.27
N TYR A 84 -4.60 -4.66 -4.47
CA TYR A 84 -3.46 -4.78 -5.36
C TYR A 84 -3.52 -3.72 -6.45
N LYS A 85 -2.35 -3.23 -6.86
CA LYS A 85 -2.24 -2.38 -8.04
C LYS A 85 -2.70 -3.18 -9.25
N THR A 86 -3.69 -2.65 -9.94
CA THR A 86 -4.07 -3.19 -11.24
C THR A 86 -3.04 -2.72 -12.26
N ALA A 87 -2.41 -3.65 -12.97
CA ALA A 87 -1.58 -3.29 -14.12
C ALA A 87 -2.43 -2.45 -15.07
N ALA A 88 -1.99 -1.24 -15.42
CA ALA A 88 -2.66 -0.44 -16.42
C ALA A 88 -2.76 -1.31 -17.68
N LYS A 89 -3.97 -1.72 -18.01
CA LYS A 89 -4.25 -2.36 -19.29
C LYS A 89 -3.97 -1.25 -20.30
N VAL A 90 -2.79 -1.29 -20.94
CA VAL A 90 -2.60 -0.57 -22.18
C VAL A 90 -3.65 -1.16 -23.09
N GLU A 91 -4.78 -0.46 -23.25
CA GLU A 91 -5.66 -0.73 -24.37
C GLU A 91 -4.81 -0.46 -25.59
N GLU A 92 -4.26 -1.53 -26.15
CA GLU A 92 -3.73 -1.53 -27.50
C GLU A 92 -4.91 -1.19 -28.40
N LYS A 93 -5.15 0.10 -28.61
CA LYS A 93 -5.92 0.57 -29.73
C LYS A 93 -5.15 0.07 -30.95
N THR A 94 -5.63 -1.01 -31.54
CA THR A 94 -5.22 -1.45 -32.87
C THR A 94 -5.73 -0.42 -33.88
N GLU A 95 -5.16 0.78 -33.88
CA GLU A 95 -5.20 1.65 -35.04
C GLU A 95 -3.93 1.38 -35.84
N SER A 96 -4.09 0.54 -36.87
CA SER A 96 -3.10 0.38 -37.93
C SER A 96 -2.86 1.73 -38.61
N LYS A 97 -1.90 2.51 -38.13
CA LYS A 97 -1.35 3.64 -38.91
C LYS A 97 0.09 3.98 -38.55
N LYS A 98 1.00 3.33 -39.29
CA LYS A 98 2.41 3.67 -39.57
C LYS A 98 3.36 3.87 -38.38
N LEU A 99 4.46 3.11 -38.40
CA LEU A 99 5.62 3.31 -37.52
C LEU A 99 6.17 4.74 -37.66
N PRO A 100 6.48 5.45 -36.55
CA PRO A 100 7.43 6.55 -36.61
C PRO A 100 8.82 5.95 -36.86
N SER A 101 9.35 6.20 -38.05
CA SER A 101 10.74 5.93 -38.38
C SER A 101 11.61 7.05 -37.86
N THR A 102 12.41 6.81 -36.81
CA THR A 102 13.85 7.19 -36.69
C THR A 102 14.35 6.89 -35.27
N GLY A 103 15.58 6.36 -35.18
CA GLY A 103 16.20 5.95 -33.93
C GLY A 103 16.60 7.11 -33.02
N GLN A 104 15.74 7.45 -32.08
CA GLN A 104 16.06 8.27 -30.91
C GLN A 104 15.40 7.67 -29.67
N THR A 105 16.23 7.30 -28.70
CA THR A 105 15.81 6.78 -27.39
C THR A 105 15.10 7.88 -26.62
N ILE A 106 13.77 7.81 -26.52
CA ILE A 106 13.03 8.64 -25.57
C ILE A 106 13.07 7.91 -24.22
N SER A 107 14.05 8.30 -23.39
CA SER A 107 14.05 8.00 -21.97
C SER A 107 12.78 8.58 -21.35
N MET A 108 11.86 7.71 -20.93
CA MET A 108 10.65 8.12 -20.21
C MET A 108 11.04 8.36 -18.75
N VAL A 109 11.70 9.50 -18.53
CA VAL A 109 11.85 10.15 -17.23
C VAL A 109 10.45 10.57 -16.79
N GLY A 110 9.83 9.74 -15.96
CA GLY A 110 8.63 10.10 -15.19
C GLY A 110 9.01 11.01 -14.03
N ILE A 111 9.23 12.30 -14.30
CA ILE A 111 9.06 13.33 -13.29
C ILE A 111 7.55 13.44 -13.06
N ILE A 112 7.07 13.06 -11.87
CA ILE A 112 5.95 13.67 -11.11
C ILE A 112 5.78 12.87 -9.81
N GLY A 113 6.08 13.53 -8.69
CA GLY A 113 5.93 13.01 -7.33
C GLY A 113 6.72 13.90 -6.37
N GLY A 114 6.18 15.07 -6.06
CA GLY A 114 6.88 16.20 -5.44
C GLY A 114 7.62 15.93 -4.13
N VAL A 115 8.70 16.70 -3.99
CA VAL A 115 9.58 16.91 -2.83
C VAL A 115 8.81 17.16 -1.54
N LEU A 116 9.15 16.45 -0.44
CA LEU A 116 9.15 16.99 0.93
C LEU A 116 10.07 16.20 1.90
N ILE A 117 11.37 16.02 1.58
CA ILE A 117 12.39 15.86 2.65
C ILE A 117 13.68 16.58 2.25
N SER A 118 13.71 17.91 2.37
CA SER A 118 14.98 18.66 2.39
C SER A 118 15.09 19.68 3.53
N ALA A 119 14.04 19.89 4.32
CA ALA A 119 14.12 20.82 5.47
C ALA A 119 14.73 20.20 6.74
N LEU A 120 14.60 18.89 6.99
CA LEU A 120 15.18 18.24 8.18
C LEU A 120 16.64 17.77 7.99
N GLY A 121 17.05 17.49 6.75
CA GLY A 121 18.43 17.06 6.45
C GLY A 121 19.47 18.19 6.47
N PHE A 122 19.06 19.43 6.17
CA PHE A 122 19.98 20.58 6.17
C PHE A 122 20.35 21.03 7.58
N ALA A 123 19.42 21.00 8.54
CA ALA A 123 19.71 21.34 9.93
C ALA A 123 20.72 20.36 10.56
N PHE A 124 20.59 19.06 10.29
CA PHE A 124 21.50 18.04 10.83
C PHE A 124 22.89 18.06 10.15
N TYR A 125 22.98 18.45 8.89
CA TYR A 125 24.26 18.54 8.17
C TYR A 125 25.11 19.74 8.64
N VAL A 126 24.48 20.88 8.96
CA VAL A 126 25.21 22.07 9.41
C VAL A 126 25.74 21.92 10.85
N GLU A 127 25.00 21.25 11.74
CA GLU A 127 25.40 21.06 13.14
C GLU A 127 26.71 20.23 13.26
N LYS A 128 26.86 19.19 12.43
CA LYS A 128 28.00 18.25 12.54
C LYS A 128 29.34 18.83 12.07
N HIS A 129 29.34 19.84 11.19
CA HIS A 129 30.58 20.47 10.73
C HIS A 129 31.11 21.56 11.68
N LYS A 130 30.31 22.04 12.63
CA LYS A 130 30.77 23.05 13.61
C LYS A 130 31.48 22.41 14.81
N GLN A 131 31.19 21.16 15.12
CA GLN A 131 31.80 20.41 16.25
C GLN A 131 33.14 19.72 15.89
N ASN A 132 33.48 19.62 14.60
CA ASN A 132 34.78 19.08 14.14
C ASN A 132 35.84 20.16 13.89
N LYS A 133 35.59 21.39 14.34
CA LYS A 133 36.59 22.47 14.44
C LYS A 133 36.52 23.12 15.82
N ALA A 134 36.77 22.31 16.85
CA ALA A 134 37.24 22.77 18.15
C ALA A 134 38.57 22.08 18.43
#